data_AF-A0A4R3KV65-F1
#
_entry.id   AF-A0A4R3KV65-F1
#
_cell.length_a   1.000
_cell.length_b   1.000
_cell.length_c   1.000
_cell.angle_alpha   90.00
_cell.angle_beta   90.00
_cell.angle_gamma   90.00
#
_symmetry.space_group_name_H-M   'P 1'
#
loop_
_entity.id
_entity.type
_entity.pdbx_description
1 polymer ?
#
loop_
_entity_poly.entity_id
_entity_poly.type
_entity_poly.pdbx_seq_one_letter_code
_entity_poly.pdbx_strand_id
1 'polypeptide(L)'
;MSYILSASSVQMPTTMEQDQLAVDLGITEVEGVVVHGKITDGENAEPIEGAIVKAFFTNPNTEELEGLTHTFSGCDGNYMLYIPPTVEIDDSENPGQKIDYPLAGKEIIIQAVGAENIGDPYECPEVPT
;
A
#
# COMPACT_ATOMS: atom_id res chain seq x y z
N MET A 1 -15.94 -9.08 -6.26
CA MET A 1 -16.09 -7.77 -5.60
C MET A 1 -15.05 -7.70 -4.51
N SER A 2 -14.35 -6.58 -4.42
CA SER A 2 -13.26 -6.36 -3.46
C SER A 2 -13.69 -5.25 -2.50
N TYR A 3 -13.36 -5.41 -1.23
CA TYR A 3 -13.67 -4.42 -0.21
C TYR A 3 -12.36 -3.99 0.48
N ILE A 4 -12.23 -2.72 0.86
CA ILE A 4 -11.08 -2.24 1.63
C ILE A 4 -11.51 -1.24 2.70
N LEU A 5 -10.57 -0.93 3.60
CA LEU A 5 -10.70 -0.01 4.73
C LEU A 5 -11.54 1.23 4.40
N SER A 6 -12.58 1.44 5.20
CA SER A 6 -13.25 2.73 5.35
C SER A 6 -12.25 3.74 5.90
N ALA A 7 -12.27 4.96 5.39
CA ALA A 7 -11.43 6.04 5.92
C ALA A 7 -12.10 6.68 7.15
N SER A 8 -11.32 6.90 8.20
CA SER A 8 -11.69 7.79 9.31
C SER A 8 -10.64 8.89 9.44
N SER A 9 -11.07 10.11 9.77
CA SER A 9 -10.15 11.22 10.01
C SER A 9 -9.67 11.20 11.45
N VAL A 10 -8.36 11.26 11.66
CA VAL A 10 -7.77 11.45 12.98
C VAL A 10 -7.04 12.78 13.00
N GLN A 11 -7.26 13.57 14.05
CA GLN A 11 -6.37 14.69 14.36
C GLN A 11 -5.12 14.16 15.05
N MET A 12 -3.96 14.38 14.43
CA MET A 12 -2.68 14.08 15.04
C MET A 12 -2.43 15.01 16.24
N PRO A 13 -1.82 14.53 17.33
CA PRO A 13 -1.49 15.36 18.47
C PRO A 13 -0.51 16.47 18.06
N THR A 14 -0.63 17.64 18.70
CA THR A 14 0.22 18.82 18.43
C THR A 14 1.67 18.63 18.88
N THR A 15 1.91 17.66 19.75
CA THR A 15 3.24 17.23 20.22
C THR A 15 3.38 15.75 19.90
N MET A 16 4.45 15.39 19.22
CA MET A 16 4.76 14.01 18.88
C MET A 16 5.45 13.34 20.07
N GLU A 17 4.67 12.97 21.08
CA GLU A 17 5.09 12.02 22.13
C GLU A 17 4.85 10.59 21.62
N GLN A 18 5.35 9.58 22.35
CA GLN A 18 5.15 8.17 21.99
C GLN A 18 3.71 7.73 22.33
N ASP A 19 2.74 8.25 21.58
CA ASP A 19 1.32 7.99 21.74
C ASP A 19 0.83 6.88 20.78
N GLN A 20 -0.04 6.00 21.28
CA GLN A 20 -0.76 5.04 20.46
C GLN A 20 -2.19 5.51 20.22
N LEU A 21 -2.65 5.46 18.98
CA LEU A 21 -4.00 5.81 18.60
C LEU A 21 -4.74 4.58 18.08
N ALA A 22 -5.82 4.20 18.79
CA ALA A 22 -6.74 3.17 18.33
C ALA A 22 -7.86 3.81 17.49
N VAL A 23 -8.07 3.31 16.28
CA VAL A 23 -9.14 3.73 15.37
C VAL A 23 -9.80 2.49 14.80
N ASP A 24 -11.08 2.29 15.13
CA ASP A 24 -11.88 1.26 14.49
C ASP A 24 -12.33 1.75 13.11
N LEU A 25 -12.11 0.93 12.09
CA LEU A 25 -12.46 1.25 10.70
C LEU A 25 -13.44 0.21 10.17
N GLY A 26 -14.51 0.67 9.52
CA GLY A 26 -15.40 -0.19 8.75
C GLY A 26 -14.74 -0.66 7.45
N ILE A 27 -15.42 -1.53 6.72
CA ILE A 27 -15.01 -1.92 5.36
C ILE A 27 -16.08 -1.43 4.39
N THR A 28 -15.69 -0.77 3.31
CA THR A 28 -16.63 -0.34 2.25
C THR A 28 -16.23 -0.93 0.91
N GLU A 29 -17.20 -0.99 -0.01
CA GLU A 29 -16.91 -1.29 -1.40
C GLU A 29 -16.04 -0.17 -1.99
N VAL A 30 -15.05 -0.54 -2.80
CA VAL A 30 -14.19 0.40 -3.50
C VAL A 30 -14.10 0.04 -4.97
N GLU A 31 -14.11 1.06 -5.81
CA GLU A 31 -13.72 0.92 -7.21
C GLU A 31 -12.20 0.83 -7.27
N GLY A 32 -11.65 -0.12 -8.02
CA GLY A 32 -10.20 -0.32 -8.16
C GLY A 32 -9.80 -1.80 -8.22
N VAL A 33 -8.50 -2.04 -8.13
CA VAL A 33 -7.92 -3.39 -8.21
C VAL A 33 -7.23 -3.73 -6.89
N VAL A 34 -7.50 -4.90 -6.36
CA VAL A 34 -6.75 -5.45 -5.22
C VAL A 34 -5.77 -6.49 -5.76
N VAL A 35 -4.48 -6.22 -5.59
CA VAL A 35 -3.40 -7.16 -5.88
C VAL A 35 -3.05 -7.85 -4.57
N HIS A 36 -3.02 -9.18 -4.58
CA HIS A 36 -2.62 -9.96 -3.43
C HIS A 36 -1.64 -11.05 -3.84
N GLY A 37 -0.78 -11.45 -2.91
CA GLY A 37 0.23 -12.46 -3.17
C GLY A 37 1.02 -12.79 -1.92
N LYS A 38 2.11 -13.53 -2.12
CA LYS A 38 3.03 -13.95 -1.06
C LYS A 38 4.46 -13.53 -1.44
N ILE A 39 5.17 -12.93 -0.49
CA ILE A 39 6.59 -12.62 -0.61
C ILE A 39 7.38 -13.78 -0.01
N THR A 40 8.31 -14.31 -0.80
CA THR A 40 9.24 -15.35 -0.37
C THR A 40 10.67 -14.93 -0.66
N ASP A 41 11.59 -15.38 0.18
CA ASP A 41 13.01 -15.29 -0.06
C ASP A 41 13.40 -16.12 -1.30
N GLY A 42 14.29 -15.57 -2.12
CA GLY A 42 14.67 -16.15 -3.41
C GLY A 42 15.62 -17.35 -3.31
N GLU A 43 16.30 -17.51 -2.18
CA GLU A 43 17.30 -18.57 -1.94
C GLU A 43 16.67 -19.80 -1.28
N ASN A 44 15.84 -19.59 -0.25
CA ASN A 44 15.28 -20.69 0.56
C ASN A 44 13.76 -20.86 0.42
N ALA A 45 13.08 -19.97 -0.33
CA ALA A 45 11.62 -19.93 -0.48
C ALA A 45 10.84 -19.71 0.83
N GLU A 46 11.51 -19.28 1.90
CA GLU A 46 10.85 -18.94 3.16
C GLU A 46 10.02 -17.67 3.02
N PRO A 47 8.85 -17.60 3.68
CA PRO A 47 8.03 -16.40 3.66
C PRO A 47 8.74 -15.21 4.32
N ILE A 48 8.64 -14.02 3.73
CA ILE A 48 9.17 -12.79 4.32
C ILE A 48 8.03 -11.98 4.91
N GLU A 49 8.01 -11.87 6.24
CA GLU A 49 7.09 -11.02 6.99
C GLU A 49 7.65 -9.61 7.15
N GLY A 50 6.78 -8.59 7.14
CA GLY A 50 7.18 -7.19 7.26
C GLY A 50 7.88 -6.61 6.02
N ALA A 51 7.91 -7.32 4.89
CA ALA A 51 8.43 -6.79 3.64
C ALA A 51 7.57 -5.62 3.16
N ILE A 52 8.21 -4.56 2.66
CA ILE A 52 7.50 -3.40 2.13
C ILE A 52 7.15 -3.68 0.66
N VAL A 53 5.87 -3.62 0.32
CA VAL A 53 5.40 -3.74 -1.07
C VAL A 53 4.92 -2.38 -1.54
N LYS A 54 5.48 -1.85 -2.63
CA LYS A 54 5.15 -0.54 -3.20
C LYS A 54 4.67 -0.70 -4.64
N ALA A 55 3.62 0.04 -5.00
CA ALA A 55 3.23 0.21 -6.40
C ALA A 55 3.62 1.60 -6.90
N PHE A 56 4.00 1.65 -8.17
CA PHE A 56 4.37 2.84 -8.90
C PHE A 56 3.64 2.90 -10.24
N PHE A 57 3.41 4.11 -10.72
CA PHE A 57 2.97 4.37 -12.08
C PHE A 57 3.92 5.37 -12.75
N THR A 58 3.97 5.37 -14.07
CA THR A 58 4.71 6.40 -14.82
C THR A 58 3.81 7.62 -14.97
N ASN A 59 4.23 8.76 -14.42
CA ASN A 59 3.50 10.01 -14.57
C ASN A 59 3.58 10.47 -16.05
N PRO A 60 2.45 10.70 -16.72
CA PRO A 60 2.43 11.05 -18.14
C PRO A 60 3.02 12.43 -18.46
N ASN A 61 3.11 13.33 -17.47
CA ASN A 61 3.60 14.69 -17.65
C ASN A 61 5.10 14.83 -17.40
N THR A 62 5.65 14.03 -16.46
CA THR A 62 7.08 14.07 -16.11
C THR A 62 7.88 12.89 -16.68
N GLU A 63 7.19 11.82 -17.11
CA GLU A 63 7.77 10.53 -17.50
C GLU A 63 8.54 9.82 -16.37
N GLU A 64 8.40 10.30 -15.12
CA GLU A 64 9.05 9.72 -13.95
C GLU A 64 8.14 8.68 -13.27
N LEU A 65 8.76 7.77 -12.49
CA LEU A 65 8.03 6.83 -11.64
C LEU A 65 7.58 7.53 -10.36
N GLU A 66 6.27 7.52 -10.12
CA GLU A 66 5.66 8.07 -8.91
C GLU A 66 5.02 6.97 -8.06
N GLY A 67 5.15 7.11 -6.74
CA GLY A 67 4.59 6.18 -5.78
C GLY A 67 3.07 6.29 -5.73
N LEU A 68 2.38 5.16 -5.90
CA LEU A 68 0.93 5.10 -5.90
C LEU A 68 0.36 4.70 -4.53
N THR A 69 0.87 3.60 -3.98
CA THR A 69 0.41 3.03 -2.72
C THR A 69 1.46 2.07 -2.18
N HIS A 70 1.34 1.69 -0.90
CA HIS A 70 2.17 0.67 -0.30
C HIS A 70 1.42 -0.15 0.73
N THR A 71 1.94 -1.34 1.01
CA THR A 71 1.50 -2.22 2.08
C THR A 71 2.72 -2.94 2.68
N PHE A 72 2.48 -3.72 3.71
CA PHE A 72 3.48 -4.63 4.29
C PHE A 72 3.01 -6.07 4.12
N SER A 73 3.92 -7.01 3.94
CA SER A 73 3.57 -8.42 4.08
C SER A 73 3.28 -8.74 5.55
N GLY A 74 2.17 -9.43 5.78
CA GLY A 74 1.82 -10.01 7.06
C GLY A 74 2.29 -11.46 7.15
N CYS A 75 1.58 -12.22 7.97
CA CYS A 75 1.84 -13.63 8.25
C CYS A 75 2.00 -14.49 7.01
N ASP A 76 2.95 -15.42 7.07
CA ASP A 76 3.32 -16.30 5.95
C ASP A 76 3.76 -15.52 4.69
N GLY A 77 4.17 -14.26 4.84
CA GLY A 77 4.57 -13.37 3.77
C GLY A 77 3.42 -12.88 2.88
N ASN A 78 2.17 -13.08 3.28
CA ASN A 78 1.01 -12.67 2.49
C ASN A 78 0.84 -11.15 2.50
N TYR A 79 0.49 -10.56 1.36
CA TYR A 79 0.20 -9.14 1.27
C TYR A 79 -1.08 -8.87 0.47
N MET A 80 -1.69 -7.73 0.74
CA MET A 80 -2.79 -7.17 -0.04
C MET A 80 -2.51 -5.69 -0.29
N LEU A 81 -2.56 -5.29 -1.56
CA LEU A 81 -2.27 -3.95 -2.04
C LEU A 81 -3.44 -3.45 -2.89
N TYR A 82 -3.93 -2.25 -2.61
CA TYR A 82 -5.01 -1.63 -3.37
C TYR A 82 -4.49 -0.59 -4.34
N ILE A 83 -4.84 -0.78 -5.62
CA ILE A 83 -4.57 0.13 -6.72
C ILE A 83 -5.86 0.92 -6.98
N PRO A 84 -5.87 2.24 -6.72
CA PRO A 84 -7.02 3.07 -7.02
C PRO A 84 -7.28 3.15 -8.53
N PRO A 85 -8.51 3.50 -8.96
CA PRO A 85 -8.85 3.61 -10.38
C PRO A 85 -8.24 4.86 -11.03
N THR A 86 -8.00 5.91 -10.22
CA THR A 86 -7.41 7.19 -10.61
C THR A 86 -6.34 7.62 -9.62
N VAL A 87 -5.47 8.53 -10.06
CA VAL A 87 -4.49 9.24 -9.21
C VAL A 87 -4.50 10.72 -9.55
N GLU A 88 -4.34 11.59 -8.56
CA GLU A 88 -4.24 13.03 -8.79
C GLU A 88 -2.85 13.40 -9.31
N ILE A 89 -2.77 13.99 -10.50
CA ILE A 89 -1.53 14.54 -11.07
C ILE A 89 -1.68 16.04 -11.36
N ASP A 90 -0.57 16.76 -11.49
CA ASP A 90 -0.60 18.15 -11.93
C ASP A 90 -1.08 18.25 -13.39
N ASP A 91 -1.92 19.23 -13.67
CA ASP A 91 -2.34 19.55 -15.03
C ASP A 91 -1.18 20.22 -15.78
N SER A 92 -0.74 19.58 -16.88
CA SER A 92 0.35 20.09 -17.71
C SER A 92 -0.03 21.36 -18.48
N GLU A 93 -1.32 21.59 -18.71
CA GLU A 93 -1.83 22.80 -19.37
C GLU A 93 -2.10 23.93 -18.36
N ASN A 94 -2.37 23.59 -17.10
CA ASN A 94 -2.74 24.55 -16.04
C ASN A 94 -1.92 24.35 -14.75
N PRO A 95 -0.72 24.97 -14.65
CA PRO A 95 0.16 24.80 -13.50
C PRO A 95 -0.53 25.12 -12.16
N GLY A 96 -0.48 24.17 -11.23
CA GLY A 96 -1.09 24.29 -9.89
C GLY A 96 -2.51 23.75 -9.79
N GLN A 97 -3.09 23.27 -10.89
CA GLN A 97 -4.34 22.51 -10.88
C GLN A 97 -4.04 21.00 -10.84
N LYS A 98 -4.83 20.23 -10.06
CA LYS A 98 -4.78 18.77 -10.05
C LYS A 98 -5.89 18.19 -10.92
N ILE A 99 -5.60 17.08 -11.59
CA ILE A 99 -6.56 16.31 -12.40
C ILE A 99 -6.53 14.82 -12.01
N ASP A 100 -7.69 14.17 -12.11
CA ASP A 100 -7.80 12.73 -11.95
C ASP A 100 -7.30 12.02 -13.20
N TYR A 101 -6.15 11.35 -13.08
CA TYR A 101 -5.57 10.55 -14.15
C TYR A 101 -6.01 9.09 -14.04
N PRO A 102 -6.66 8.51 -15.07
CA PRO A 102 -7.12 7.12 -15.02
C PRO A 102 -5.97 6.13 -15.18
N LEU A 103 -5.93 5.13 -14.30
CA LEU A 103 -4.94 4.04 -14.33
C LEU A 103 -5.39 2.82 -15.15
N ALA A 104 -6.63 2.82 -15.63
CA ALA A 104 -7.15 1.75 -16.47
C ALA A 104 -6.31 1.57 -17.75
N GLY A 105 -5.84 0.33 -17.98
CA GLY A 105 -5.01 -0.01 -19.13
C GLY A 105 -3.57 0.51 -19.06
N LYS A 106 -3.13 1.05 -17.92
CA LYS A 106 -1.76 1.49 -17.69
C LYS A 106 -0.91 0.39 -17.05
N GLU A 107 0.39 0.44 -17.29
CA GLU A 107 1.35 -0.42 -16.62
C GLU A 107 1.56 0.09 -15.18
N ILE A 108 1.47 -0.81 -14.22
CA ILE A 108 1.73 -0.55 -12.81
C ILE A 108 2.91 -1.42 -12.39
N ILE A 109 3.94 -0.80 -11.85
CA ILE A 109 5.15 -1.48 -11.39
C ILE A 109 5.00 -1.78 -9.91
N ILE A 110 5.15 -3.04 -9.52
CA ILE A 110 5.09 -3.48 -8.13
C ILE A 110 6.47 -3.96 -7.71
N GLN A 111 6.97 -3.43 -6.60
CA GLN A 111 8.27 -3.80 -6.04
C GLN A 111 8.12 -4.18 -4.57
N ALA A 112 8.81 -5.24 -4.17
CA ALA A 112 8.93 -5.65 -2.78
C ALA A 112 10.37 -5.45 -2.30
N VAL A 113 10.52 -4.94 -1.08
CA VAL A 113 11.81 -4.79 -0.41
C VAL A 113 11.72 -5.49 0.94
N GLY A 114 12.51 -6.55 1.11
CA GLY A 114 12.70 -7.20 2.41
C GLY A 114 13.61 -6.35 3.29
N ALA A 115 13.33 -6.32 4.59
CA ALA A 115 14.25 -5.77 5.58
C ALA A 115 14.92 -6.92 6.31
N GLU A 116 16.19 -7.18 6.02
CA GLU A 116 17.02 -8.06 6.85
C GLU A 116 17.18 -7.36 8.22
N ASN A 117 16.66 -7.95 9.30
CA ASN A 117 16.72 -7.45 10.69
C ASN A 117 15.69 -6.39 11.10
N ILE A 118 14.40 -6.63 10.86
CA ILE A 118 13.39 -6.07 11.77
C ILE A 118 13.40 -6.97 13.02
N GLY A 119 13.95 -6.46 14.14
CA GLY A 119 14.06 -7.22 15.39
C GLY A 119 12.72 -7.83 15.82
N ASP A 120 12.81 -9.02 16.45
CA ASP A 120 11.73 -9.97 16.75
C ASP A 120 10.52 -9.89 15.80
N PRO A 121 10.37 -10.84 14.85
CA PRO A 121 9.20 -10.87 13.98
C PRO A 121 7.95 -10.85 14.86
N TYR A 122 6.99 -9.99 14.54
CA TYR A 122 5.68 -10.01 15.18
C TYR A 122 5.16 -11.44 15.05
N GLU A 123 5.18 -12.21 16.14
CA GLU A 123 4.67 -13.58 16.12
C GLU A 123 3.21 -13.53 15.71
N CYS A 124 2.93 -14.12 14.55
CA CYS A 124 1.58 -14.24 14.06
C CYS A 124 0.74 -15.00 15.09
N PRO A 125 -0.33 -14.39 15.63
CA PRO A 125 -1.13 -15.04 16.64
C PRO A 125 -1.70 -16.33 16.05
N GLU A 126 -1.52 -17.46 16.74
CA GLU A 126 -2.14 -18.71 16.35
C GLU A 126 -3.65 -18.52 16.25
N VAL A 127 -4.22 -18.73 15.05
CA VAL A 127 -5.66 -18.65 14.85
C VAL A 127 -6.29 -19.82 15.63
N PRO A 128 -7.19 -19.58 16.61
CA PRO A 128 -7.86 -20.67 17.31
C PRO A 128 -8.67 -21.50 16.31
N THR A 129 -8.47 -22.82 16.36
CA THR A 129 -9.20 -23.81 15.54
C THR A 129 -10.60 -24.05 16.05
#